data_AF-A0A521I7U9-F1
#
_entry.id   AF-A0A521I7U9-F1
#
_cell.length_a   1.000
_cell.length_b   1.000
_cell.length_c   1.000
_cell.angle_alpha   90.00
_cell.angle_beta   90.00
_cell.angle_gamma   90.00
#
_symmetry.space_group_name_H-M   'P 1'
#
loop_
_entity.id
_entity.type
_entity.pdbx_description
1 polymer ?
#
loop_
_entity_poly.entity_id
_entity_poly.type
_entity_poly.pdbx_seq_one_letter_code
_entity_poly.pdbx_strand_id
1 'polypeptide(L)'
;MNQDQDKFVEMMIDESKHFIEWTVLDAAPEIQSELVDLQIQLAVWQRNWLLIRDDPSRRFAVAMLAAKWSERILDLSGLLNDETYEKYNIPRR
;
A
#
# COMPACT_ATOMS: atom_id res chain seq x y z
N MET A 1 1.87 -16.47 -19.17
CA MET A 1 1.08 -15.24 -18.93
C MET A 1 1.28 -14.61 -17.54
N ASN A 2 1.95 -15.27 -16.57
CA ASN A 2 2.13 -14.73 -15.20
C ASN A 2 3.42 -13.90 -14.98
N GLN A 3 4.43 -14.01 -15.85
CA GLN A 3 5.76 -13.45 -15.56
C GLN A 3 5.80 -11.91 -15.60
N ASP A 4 4.96 -11.29 -16.43
CA ASP A 4 4.87 -9.83 -16.52
C ASP A 4 4.08 -9.23 -15.35
N GLN A 5 3.07 -9.94 -14.85
CA GLN A 5 2.31 -9.54 -13.66
C GLN A 5 3.19 -9.61 -12.41
N ASP A 6 4.02 -10.65 -12.28
CA ASP A 6 4.95 -10.78 -11.15
C ASP A 6 5.97 -9.64 -11.12
N LYS A 7 6.57 -9.32 -12.27
CA LYS A 7 7.50 -8.19 -12.39
C LYS A 7 6.82 -6.86 -12.08
N PHE A 8 5.58 -6.68 -12.52
CA PHE A 8 4.82 -5.47 -12.24
C PHE A 8 4.54 -5.32 -10.74
N VAL A 9 4.13 -6.39 -10.07
CA VAL A 9 3.88 -6.36 -8.61
C VAL A 9 5.18 -6.10 -7.84
N GLU A 10 6.28 -6.74 -8.23
CA GLU A 10 7.59 -6.51 -7.62
C GLU A 10 8.03 -5.05 -7.78
N MET A 11 7.92 -4.49 -8.98
CA MET A 11 8.21 -3.08 -9.27
C MET A 11 7.34 -2.14 -8.45
N MET A 12 6.03 -2.38 -8.36
CA MET A 12 5.10 -1.57 -7.57
C MET A 12 5.46 -1.58 -6.08
N ILE A 13 5.87 -2.73 -5.54
CA ILE A 13 6.28 -2.84 -4.14
C ILE A 13 7.58 -2.07 -3.90
N ASP A 14 8.57 -2.19 -4.78
CA ASP A 14 9.84 -1.48 -4.64
C ASP A 14 9.67 0.03 -4.78
N GLU A 15 8.88 0.49 -5.75
CA GLU A 15 8.56 1.92 -5.90
C GLU A 15 7.83 2.47 -4.65
N SER A 16 6.87 1.71 -4.11
CA SER A 16 6.16 2.10 -2.89
C SER A 16 7.11 2.24 -1.69
N LYS A 17 8.08 1.33 -1.54
CA LYS A 17 9.10 1.43 -0.48
C LYS A 17 9.98 2.66 -0.64
N HIS A 18 10.38 2.99 -1.86
CA HIS A 18 11.18 4.21 -2.11
C HIS A 18 10.39 5.49 -1.81
N PHE A 19 9.11 5.55 -2.15
CA PHE A 19 8.28 6.70 -1.75
C PHE A 19 8.19 6.85 -0.24
N ILE A 20 8.10 5.73 0.50
CA ILE A 20 8.13 5.78 1.96
C ILE A 20 9.49 6.30 2.45
N GLU A 21 10.60 5.76 1.96
CA GLU A 21 11.95 6.19 2.35
C GLU A 21 12.19 7.69 2.12
N TRP A 22 11.64 8.24 1.04
CA TRP A 22 11.77 9.67 0.73
C TRP A 22 10.87 10.55 1.58
N THR A 23 9.68 10.06 1.96
CA THR A 23 8.70 10.87 2.71
C THR A 23 8.85 10.76 4.23
N VAL A 24 9.37 9.64 4.73
CA VAL A 24 9.42 9.35 6.16
C VAL A 24 10.28 10.35 6.93
N LEU A 25 11.34 10.89 6.34
CA LEU A 25 12.24 11.84 7.02
C LEU A 25 11.58 13.19 7.32
N ASP A 26 10.61 13.59 6.48
CA ASP A 26 9.91 14.87 6.60
C ASP A 26 8.54 14.72 7.30
N ALA A 27 8.10 13.49 7.56
CA ALA A 27 6.83 13.22 8.21
C ALA A 27 6.88 13.47 9.72
N ALA A 28 5.73 13.81 10.32
CA ALA A 28 5.60 13.89 11.78
C ALA A 28 5.89 12.52 12.42
N PRO A 29 6.44 12.45 13.65
CA PRO A 29 6.82 11.18 14.29
C PRO A 29 5.73 10.11 14.31
N GLU A 30 4.48 10.52 14.48
CA GLU A 30 3.31 9.62 14.49
C GLU A 30 3.09 8.99 13.10
N ILE A 31 3.31 9.76 12.04
CA ILE A 31 3.20 9.29 10.65
C ILE A 31 4.42 8.43 10.29
N GLN A 32 5.61 8.75 10.81
CA GLN A 32 6.82 7.96 10.57
C GLN A 32 6.63 6.49 11.00
N SER A 33 6.02 6.26 12.16
CA SER A 33 5.74 4.91 12.65
C SER A 33 4.82 4.13 11.70
N GLU A 34 3.75 4.76 11.23
CA GLU A 34 2.78 4.15 10.30
C GLU A 34 3.45 3.79 8.96
N LEU A 35 4.30 4.68 8.46
CA LEU A 35 5.07 4.47 7.24
C LEU A 35 6.06 3.31 7.38
N VAL A 36 6.73 3.19 8.52
CA VAL A 36 7.62 2.05 8.81
C VAL A 36 6.85 0.73 8.84
N ASP A 37 5.68 0.70 9.49
CA ASP A 37 4.83 -0.50 9.53
C ASP A 37 4.37 -0.92 8.13
N LEU A 38 3.99 0.04 7.28
CA LEU A 38 3.66 -0.22 5.88
C LEU A 38 4.88 -0.76 5.11
N GLN A 39 6.08 -0.19 5.31
CA GLN A 39 7.30 -0.65 4.65
C GLN A 39 7.66 -2.09 5.05
N ILE A 40 7.45 -2.46 6.32
CA ILE A 40 7.60 -3.85 6.79
C ILE A 40 6.59 -4.76 6.09
N GLN A 41 5.31 -4.35 6.02
CA GLN A 41 4.27 -5.14 5.38
C GLN A 41 4.55 -5.38 3.88
N LEU A 42 5.03 -4.36 3.17
CA LEU A 42 5.47 -4.44 1.78
C LEU A 42 6.64 -5.42 1.62
N ALA A 43 7.66 -5.36 2.49
CA ALA A 43 8.78 -6.29 2.46
C ALA A 43 8.34 -7.75 2.71
N VAL A 44 7.37 -7.96 3.61
CA VAL A 44 6.78 -9.28 3.85
C VAL A 44 6.05 -9.80 2.61
N TRP A 45 5.29 -8.95 1.91
CA TRP A 45 4.61 -9.34 0.67
C TRP A 45 5.61 -9.66 -0.45
N GLN A 46 6.64 -8.83 -0.63
CA GLN A 46 7.70 -9.07 -1.61
C GLN A 46 8.38 -10.42 -1.38
N ARG A 47 8.80 -10.68 -0.14
CA ARG A 47 9.48 -11.94 0.24
C ARG A 47 8.61 -13.17 0.01
N ASN A 48 7.30 -13.06 0.22
CA ASN A 48 6.38 -14.19 0.15
C ASN A 48 5.55 -14.19 -1.15
N TRP A 49 5.92 -13.40 -2.16
CA TRP A 49 5.07 -13.15 -3.33
C TRP A 49 4.67 -14.44 -4.06
N LEU A 50 5.61 -15.38 -4.26
CA LEU A 50 5.29 -16.66 -4.92
C LEU A 50 4.23 -17.47 -4.15
N LEU A 51 4.34 -17.52 -2.82
CA LEU A 51 3.37 -18.21 -1.96
C LEU A 51 2.01 -17.50 -1.97
N ILE A 52 2.02 -16.16 -2.02
CA ILE A 52 0.81 -15.35 -2.11
C ILE A 52 0.12 -15.58 -3.45
N ARG A 53 0.85 -15.47 -4.56
CA ARG A 53 0.35 -15.59 -5.93
C ARG A 53 -0.38 -16.92 -6.15
N ASP A 54 0.22 -18.01 -5.68
CA ASP A 54 -0.27 -19.36 -5.94
C ASP A 54 -1.46 -19.77 -5.04
N ASP A 55 -1.79 -18.97 -4.02
CA ASP A 55 -2.89 -19.24 -3.07
C ASP A 55 -3.97 -18.14 -3.17
N PRO A 56 -5.16 -18.43 -3.73
CA PRO A 56 -6.25 -17.47 -3.84
C PRO A 56 -6.68 -16.82 -2.51
N SER A 57 -6.61 -17.55 -1.39
CA SER A 57 -6.99 -17.04 -0.08
C SER A 57 -5.98 -16.01 0.41
N ARG A 58 -4.68 -16.25 0.17
CA ARG A 58 -3.62 -15.28 0.48
C ARG A 58 -3.71 -14.05 -0.41
N ARG A 59 -3.99 -14.21 -1.71
CA ARG A 59 -4.23 -13.06 -2.60
C ARG A 59 -5.38 -12.19 -2.10
N PHE A 60 -6.48 -12.80 -1.68
CA PHE A 60 -7.62 -12.07 -1.12
C PHE A 60 -7.24 -11.33 0.16
N ALA A 61 -6.51 -11.98 1.08
CA ALA A 61 -6.05 -11.34 2.31
C ALA A 61 -5.13 -10.13 2.02
N VAL A 62 -4.20 -10.26 1.08
CA VAL A 62 -3.32 -9.16 0.65
C VAL A 62 -4.13 -8.02 0.04
N ALA A 63 -5.10 -8.31 -0.84
CA ALA A 63 -5.96 -7.28 -1.42
C ALA A 63 -6.74 -6.49 -0.35
N MET A 64 -7.29 -7.19 0.65
CA MET A 64 -7.99 -6.56 1.78
C MET A 64 -7.06 -5.67 2.62
N LEU A 65 -5.84 -6.13 2.91
CA LEU A 65 -4.87 -5.34 3.67
C LEU A 65 -4.32 -4.16 2.87
N ALA A 66 -4.05 -4.35 1.58
CA ALA A 66 -3.62 -3.28 0.68
C ALA A 66 -4.67 -2.16 0.58
N ALA A 67 -5.96 -2.51 0.52
CA ALA A 67 -7.04 -1.54 0.55
C ALA A 67 -7.06 -0.72 1.85
N LYS A 68 -6.90 -1.39 3.00
CA LYS A 68 -6.82 -0.70 4.31
C LYS A 68 -5.62 0.24 4.42
N TRP A 69 -4.45 -0.20 3.96
CA TRP A 69 -3.26 0.64 3.94
C TRP A 69 -3.42 1.83 2.99
N SER A 70 -4.02 1.62 1.82
CA SER A 70 -4.30 2.71 0.88
C SER A 70 -5.24 3.75 1.48
N GLU A 71 -6.31 3.32 2.15
CA GLU A 71 -7.24 4.21 2.87
C GLU A 71 -6.52 4.98 3.97
N ARG A 72 -5.69 4.30 4.77
CA ARG A 72 -4.92 4.91 5.86
C ARG A 72 -3.90 5.93 5.35
N ILE A 73 -3.15 5.63 4.30
CA ILE A 73 -2.15 6.56 3.74
C ILE A 73 -2.84 7.78 3.12
N LEU A 74 -3.98 7.59 2.45
CA LEU A 74 -4.74 8.72 1.92
C LEU A 74 -5.26 9.64 3.04
N ASP A 75 -5.74 9.07 4.15
CA ASP A 75 -6.13 9.82 5.35
C ASP A 75 -4.93 10.61 5.92
N LEU A 76 -3.79 9.94 6.13
CA LEU A 76 -2.56 10.56 6.64
C LEU A 76 -2.00 11.66 5.72
N SER A 77 -2.21 11.54 4.41
CA SER A 77 -1.78 12.56 3.44
C SER A 77 -2.63 13.83 3.43
N GLY A 78 -3.80 13.80 4.11
CA GLY A 78 -4.78 14.89 4.06
C GLY A 78 -5.56 14.97 2.74
N LEU A 79 -5.34 14.02 1.81
CA LEU A 79 -6.10 13.91 0.56
C LEU A 79 -7.50 13.34 0.79
N LEU A 80 -7.75 12.65 1.91
CA LEU A 80 -9.06 12.13 2.25
C LEU A 80 -9.94 13.24 2.87
N ASN A 81 -10.28 14.26 2.09
CA ASN A 81 -11.15 15.37 2.49
C ASN A 81 -12.49 15.36 1.72
N ASP A 82 -13.48 16.10 2.22
CA ASP A 82 -14.83 16.16 1.63
C ASP A 82 -14.81 16.50 0.12
N GLU A 83 -13.91 17.40 -0.31
CA GLU A 83 -13.70 17.74 -1.72
C GLU A 83 -13.23 16.55 -2.56
N THR A 84 -12.39 15.68 -2.01
CA THR A 84 -11.85 14.52 -2.74
C THR A 84 -12.89 13.42 -2.90
N TYR A 85 -13.74 13.21 -1.88
CA TYR A 85 -14.88 12.31 -1.97
C TYR A 85 -15.88 12.76 -3.05
N GLU A 86 -16.16 14.06 -3.12
CA GLU A 86 -17.04 14.63 -4.15
C GLU A 86 -16.39 14.59 -5.55
N LYS A 87 -15.11 14.92 -5.66
CA LYS A 87 -14.39 14.98 -6.94
C LYS A 87 -14.22 13.62 -7.61
N TYR A 88 -14.00 12.55 -6.84
CA TYR A 88 -13.75 11.21 -7.37
C TYR A 88 -14.90 10.22 -7.17
N ASN A 89 -16.07 10.69 -6.70
CA ASN A 89 -17.26 9.88 -6.45
C ASN A 89 -16.97 8.64 -5.58
N ILE A 90 -16.12 8.83 -4.56
CA ILE A 90 -15.79 7.77 -3.61
C ILE A 90 -16.94 7.70 -2.59
N PRO A 91 -17.54 6.53 -2.32
CA PRO A 91 -18.63 6.41 -1.36
C PRO A 91 -18.17 6.85 0.04
N ARG A 92 -18.93 7.76 0.67
CA ARG A 92 -18.76 8.07 2.10
C ARG A 92 -19.21 6.86 2.92
N ARG A 93 -18.37 6.38 3.84
CA ARG A 93 -18.72 5.33 4.81
C ARG A 93 -19.32 5.93 6.08
#